data_AF-A0A8X7C2X7-F1
#
_entry.id   AF-A0A8X7C2X7-F1
#
_cell.length_a   1.000
_cell.length_b   1.000
_cell.length_c   1.000
_cell.angle_alpha   90.00
_cell.angle_beta   90.00
_cell.angle_gamma   90.00
#
_symmetry.space_group_name_H-M   'P 1'
#
loop_
_entity.id
_entity.type
_entity.pdbx_description
1 polymer ?
#
loop_
_entity_poly.entity_id
_entity_poly.type
_entity_poly.pdbx_seq_one_letter_code
_entity_poly.pdbx_strand_id
1 'polypeptide(L)'
;MNYGFKSDASCTLGNMSITCQFCSAMKFKSDTPRLCCSGGKVHLPVLRDPPEPLHTLLSSNSVCSKVFQKNIRRYNSCFQKTSFGSSKQVIETGFMPTFKISRPSLPQN
;
A
#
# COMPACT_ATOMS: atom_id res chain seq x y z
N MET A 1 23.91 5.24 22.96
CA MET A 1 24.13 4.45 21.74
C MET A 1 23.61 5.25 20.55
N ASN A 2 24.46 6.09 19.94
CA ASN A 2 24.10 6.86 18.75
C ASN A 2 24.35 5.98 17.52
N TYR A 3 23.30 5.37 16.97
CA TYR A 3 23.37 4.81 15.63
C TYR A 3 23.44 5.97 14.64
N GLY A 4 24.65 6.46 14.39
CA GLY A 4 24.92 7.39 13.31
C GLY A 4 24.59 6.69 12.00
N PHE A 5 23.43 6.99 11.43
CA PHE A 5 23.13 6.67 10.04
C PHE A 5 24.09 7.52 9.22
N LYS A 6 25.22 6.94 8.83
CA LYS A 6 26.04 7.52 7.77
C LYS A 6 25.15 7.51 6.53
N SER A 7 24.61 8.65 6.18
CA SER A 7 23.96 8.87 4.90
C SER A 7 25.06 8.77 3.85
N ASP A 8 25.34 7.55 3.39
CA ASP A 8 26.24 7.34 2.26
C ASP A 8 25.65 8.09 1.07
N ALA A 9 26.44 9.03 0.58
CA ALA A 9 26.07 9.92 -0.49
C ALA A 9 25.81 9.09 -1.76
N SER A 10 24.63 9.29 -2.34
CA SER A 10 24.19 8.82 -3.66
C SER A 10 24.00 7.30 -3.84
N CYS A 11 23.00 6.73 -3.18
CA CYS A 11 22.39 5.47 -3.64
C CYS A 11 21.54 5.75 -4.90
N THR A 12 22.19 5.94 -6.05
CA THR A 12 21.52 6.14 -7.33
C THR A 12 21.21 4.78 -7.96
N LEU A 13 19.95 4.33 -7.85
CA LEU A 13 19.46 3.09 -8.47
C LEU A 13 19.56 3.11 -10.02
N GLY A 14 19.80 4.30 -10.60
CA GLY A 14 19.83 4.52 -12.04
C GLY A 14 18.42 4.52 -12.64
N ASN A 15 18.33 4.53 -13.98
CA ASN A 15 17.04 4.45 -14.66
C ASN A 15 16.53 3.01 -14.70
N MET A 16 15.22 2.87 -14.52
CA MET A 16 14.53 1.60 -14.66
C MET A 16 14.29 1.31 -16.15
N SER A 17 15.32 0.81 -16.85
CA SER A 17 15.32 0.66 -18.32
C SER A 17 15.36 -0.79 -18.81
N ILE A 18 15.41 -1.78 -17.91
CA ILE A 18 15.44 -3.20 -18.28
C ILE A 18 14.03 -3.78 -18.18
N THR A 19 13.51 -4.35 -19.26
CA THR A 19 12.19 -5.00 -19.25
C THR A 19 12.33 -6.50 -18.98
N CYS A 20 11.51 -7.03 -18.07
CA CYS A 20 11.44 -8.47 -17.83
C CYS A 20 10.76 -9.20 -19.00
N GLN A 21 11.38 -10.26 -19.52
CA GLN A 21 10.80 -11.06 -20.60
C GLN A 21 9.57 -11.87 -20.17
N PHE A 22 9.45 -12.22 -18.88
CA PHE A 22 8.34 -13.06 -18.39
C PHE A 22 7.08 -12.29 -17.95
N CYS A 23 7.24 -11.07 -17.44
CA CYS A 23 6.14 -10.31 -16.83
C CYS A 23 6.11 -8.84 -17.27
N SER A 24 6.98 -8.43 -18.19
CA SER A 24 7.10 -7.06 -18.71
C SER A 24 7.40 -5.98 -17.64
N ALA A 25 7.69 -6.38 -16.40
CA ALA A 25 8.07 -5.45 -15.34
C ALA A 25 9.39 -4.76 -15.67
N MET A 26 9.44 -3.45 -15.43
CA MET A 26 10.64 -2.63 -15.54
C MET A 26 11.56 -2.90 -14.34
N LYS A 27 12.88 -2.98 -14.57
CA LYS A 27 13.91 -3.28 -13.57
C LYS A 27 15.05 -2.27 -13.66
N PHE A 28 15.74 -2.08 -12.54
CA PHE A 28 17.02 -1.40 -12.49
C PHE A 28 18.15 -2.32 -12.95
N LYS A 29 19.28 -1.74 -13.38
CA LYS A 29 20.47 -2.51 -13.77
C LYS A 29 21.05 -3.33 -12.63
N SER A 30 20.93 -2.84 -11.40
CA SER A 30 21.41 -3.50 -10.20
C SER A 30 20.47 -4.59 -9.67
N ASP A 31 19.27 -4.73 -10.23
CA ASP A 31 18.30 -5.71 -9.73
C ASP A 31 18.72 -7.13 -10.08
N THR A 32 18.46 -8.06 -9.15
CA THR A 32 18.67 -9.48 -9.44
C THR A 32 17.66 -9.98 -10.48
N PRO A 33 18.03 -10.94 -11.35
CA PRO A 33 17.14 -11.44 -12.40
C PRO A 33 15.77 -11.95 -11.89
N ARG A 34 15.73 -12.42 -10.63
CA ARG A 34 14.56 -13.02 -9.98
C ARG A 34 13.68 -12.04 -9.21
N LEU A 35 14.06 -10.77 -9.08
CA LEU A 35 13.37 -9.82 -8.19
C LEU A 35 11.88 -9.60 -8.50
N CYS A 36 11.50 -9.61 -9.78
CA CYS A 36 10.12 -9.26 -10.21
C CYS A 36 9.15 -10.45 -10.22
N CYS A 37 9.52 -11.58 -10.83
CA CYS A 37 8.64 -12.73 -11.06
C CYS A 37 9.29 -14.06 -10.69
N SER A 38 10.39 -14.03 -9.92
CA SER A 38 11.19 -15.22 -9.61
C SER A 38 11.66 -16.01 -10.85
N GLY A 39 11.91 -15.30 -11.95
CA GLY A 39 12.28 -15.91 -13.23
C GLY A 39 11.12 -16.61 -13.95
N GLY A 40 9.92 -16.02 -13.90
CA GLY A 40 8.71 -16.53 -14.55
C GLY A 40 7.88 -17.51 -13.72
N LYS A 41 8.28 -17.78 -12.46
CA LYS A 41 7.53 -18.67 -11.56
C LYS A 41 6.30 -18.01 -10.95
N VAL A 42 6.29 -16.69 -10.86
CA VAL A 42 5.17 -15.91 -10.32
C VAL A 42 4.45 -15.23 -11.47
N HIS A 43 3.17 -15.57 -11.66
CA HIS A 43 2.28 -14.88 -12.57
C HIS A 43 1.52 -13.80 -11.81
N LEU A 44 1.83 -12.54 -12.10
CA LEU A 44 1.12 -11.40 -11.50
C LEU A 44 -0.17 -11.16 -12.31
N PRO A 45 -1.35 -11.14 -11.67
CA PRO A 45 -2.57 -10.77 -12.37
C PRO A 45 -2.46 -9.32 -12.87
N VAL A 46 -3.13 -9.05 -13.98
CA VAL A 46 -3.25 -7.69 -14.52
C VAL A 46 -3.89 -6.80 -13.46
N LEU A 47 -3.29 -5.64 -13.20
CA LEU A 47 -3.89 -4.64 -12.32
C LEU A 47 -5.22 -4.18 -12.94
N ARG A 48 -6.29 -4.37 -12.19
CA ARG A 48 -7.59 -3.79 -12.53
C ARG A 48 -7.56 -2.31 -12.22
N ASP A 49 -8.25 -1.52 -13.04
CA ASP A 49 -8.41 -0.10 -12.78
C ASP A 49 -9.15 0.11 -11.45
N PRO A 50 -8.75 1.13 -10.67
CA PRO A 50 -9.46 1.46 -9.45
C PRO A 50 -10.90 1.90 -9.78
N PRO A 51 -11.87 1.68 -8.88
CA PRO A 51 -13.24 2.18 -9.07
C PRO A 51 -13.29 3.72 -9.00
N GLU A 52 -14.26 4.36 -9.65
CA GLU A 52 -14.53 5.78 -9.45
C GLU A 52 -15.08 6.03 -8.03
N PRO A 53 -14.72 7.15 -7.37
CA PRO A 53 -13.98 8.30 -7.88
C PRO A 53 -12.44 8.16 -7.82
N LEU A 54 -11.90 7.04 -7.35
CA LEU A 54 -10.46 6.88 -7.12
C LEU A 54 -9.66 6.94 -8.41
N HIS A 55 -10.18 6.35 -9.50
CA HIS A 55 -9.51 6.41 -10.80
C HIS A 55 -9.34 7.85 -11.30
N THR A 56 -10.39 8.68 -11.30
CA THR A 56 -10.27 10.12 -11.63
C THR A 56 -9.29 10.85 -10.70
N LEU A 57 -9.29 10.54 -9.40
CA LEU A 57 -8.40 11.18 -8.43
C LEU A 57 -6.93 10.76 -8.57
N LEU A 58 -6.65 9.61 -9.17
CA LEU A 58 -5.29 9.10 -9.41
C LEU A 58 -4.77 9.50 -10.79
N SER A 59 -5.64 9.59 -11.79
CA SER A 59 -5.26 9.77 -13.20
C SER A 59 -5.45 11.19 -13.73
N SER A 60 -6.36 12.00 -13.16
CA SER A 60 -6.64 13.34 -13.70
C SER A 60 -5.64 14.42 -13.26
N ASN A 61 -5.56 15.52 -14.01
CA ASN A 61 -4.73 16.69 -13.69
C ASN A 61 -5.51 17.83 -13.00
N SER A 62 -6.71 17.53 -12.49
CA SER A 62 -7.53 18.50 -11.78
C SER A 62 -6.87 18.97 -10.47
N VAL A 63 -7.29 20.13 -9.96
CA VAL A 63 -6.81 20.65 -8.66
C VAL A 63 -7.11 19.64 -7.54
N CYS A 64 -8.32 19.06 -7.54
CA CYS A 64 -8.72 18.04 -6.57
C CYS A 64 -7.82 16.80 -6.63
N SER A 65 -7.51 16.30 -7.83
CA SER A 65 -6.61 15.17 -8.01
C SER A 65 -5.20 15.45 -7.48
N LYS A 66 -4.63 16.62 -7.78
CA LYS A 66 -3.32 17.03 -7.24
C LYS A 66 -3.31 17.10 -5.72
N VAL A 67 -4.36 17.65 -5.11
CA VAL A 67 -4.50 17.69 -3.64
C VAL A 67 -4.64 16.30 -3.05
N PHE A 68 -5.43 15.43 -3.70
CA PHE A 68 -5.60 14.03 -3.29
C PHE A 68 -4.27 13.27 -3.34
N GLN A 69 -3.58 13.26 -4.47
CA GLN A 69 -2.30 12.57 -4.65
C GLN A 69 -1.24 13.06 -3.66
N LYS A 70 -1.16 14.39 -3.45
CA LYS A 70 -0.25 14.98 -2.45
C LYS A 70 -0.52 14.48 -1.03
N ASN A 71 -1.78 14.19 -0.70
CA ASN A 71 -2.21 13.79 0.65
C ASN A 71 -2.66 12.31 0.74
N ILE A 72 -2.41 11.49 -0.27
CA ILE A 72 -2.99 10.13 -0.38
C ILE A 72 -2.67 9.25 0.84
N ARG A 73 -1.47 9.38 1.41
CA ARG A 73 -1.10 8.66 2.65
C ARG A 73 -1.99 9.04 3.83
N ARG A 74 -2.31 10.32 3.99
CA ARG A 74 -3.19 10.81 5.07
C ARG A 74 -4.60 10.27 4.90
N TYR A 75 -5.12 10.29 3.67
CA TYR A 75 -6.41 9.69 3.36
C TYR A 75 -6.42 8.19 3.70
N ASN A 76 -5.45 7.43 3.19
CA ASN A 76 -5.34 5.98 3.45
C ASN A 76 -5.22 5.68 4.95
N SER A 77 -4.44 6.45 5.70
CA SER A 77 -4.33 6.30 7.17
C SER A 77 -5.64 6.62 7.89
N CYS A 78 -6.42 7.59 7.41
CA CYS A 78 -7.72 7.92 7.96
C CYS A 78 -8.74 6.79 7.70
N PHE A 79 -8.80 6.28 6.47
CA PHE A 79 -9.65 5.13 6.10
C PHE A 79 -9.22 3.80 6.74
N GLN A 80 -7.96 3.69 7.17
CA GLN A 80 -7.51 2.56 7.99
C GLN A 80 -8.06 2.65 9.43
N LYS A 81 -8.46 3.84 9.88
CA LYS A 81 -8.95 4.12 11.24
C LYS A 81 -10.44 4.48 11.30
N THR A 82 -11.26 3.88 10.45
CA THR A 82 -12.72 4.08 10.50
C THR A 82 -13.41 3.05 11.40
N SER A 83 -13.93 3.57 12.52
CA SER A 83 -14.78 2.96 13.55
C SER A 83 -14.15 1.89 14.46
N PHE A 84 -14.14 2.18 15.76
CA PHE A 84 -14.21 1.15 16.79
C PHE A 84 -15.58 0.48 16.69
N GLY A 85 -15.71 -0.55 15.87
CA GLY A 85 -16.86 -1.45 15.91
C GLY A 85 -16.68 -2.43 17.07
N SER A 86 -17.12 -2.07 18.28
CA SER A 86 -17.26 -3.05 19.36
C SER A 86 -18.61 -3.74 19.20
N SER A 87 -18.62 -4.94 18.62
CA SER A 87 -19.86 -5.69 18.42
C SER A 87 -20.32 -6.43 19.68
N LYS A 88 -19.43 -6.68 20.66
CA LYS A 88 -19.74 -7.43 21.88
C LYS A 88 -18.87 -6.98 23.06
N GLN A 89 -19.51 -6.56 24.15
CA GLN A 89 -18.87 -6.44 25.45
C GLN A 89 -18.89 -7.81 26.13
N VAL A 90 -17.72 -8.35 26.47
CA VAL A 90 -17.62 -9.57 27.30
C VAL A 90 -17.34 -9.09 28.72
N ILE A 91 -18.35 -9.13 29.58
CA ILE A 91 -18.22 -8.87 31.02
C ILE A 91 -18.21 -10.23 31.73
N GLU A 92 -17.07 -10.65 32.25
CA GLU A 92 -16.95 -11.79 33.16
C GLU A 92 -16.62 -11.26 34.56
N THR A 93 -17.34 -11.72 35.59
CA THR A 93 -17.16 -11.26 36.97
C THR A 93 -15.79 -11.68 37.48
N GLY A 94 -14.93 -10.71 37.81
CA GLY A 94 -13.56 -10.93 38.28
C GLY A 94 -12.47 -10.74 37.22
N PHE A 95 -12.82 -10.43 35.96
CA PHE A 95 -11.86 -10.19 34.89
C PHE A 95 -11.95 -8.76 34.33
N MET A 96 -10.82 -8.23 33.87
CA MET A 96 -10.75 -6.91 33.23
C MET A 96 -11.53 -6.94 31.90
N PRO A 97 -12.52 -6.05 31.68
CA PRO A 97 -13.37 -6.13 30.48
C PRO A 97 -12.51 -6.03 29.23
N THR A 98 -12.53 -7.10 28.42
CA THR A 98 -11.74 -7.19 27.20
C THR A 98 -12.65 -6.90 26.00
N PHE A 99 -12.37 -5.80 25.28
CA PHE A 99 -13.07 -5.46 24.05
C PHE A 99 -12.36 -6.09 22.85
N LYS A 100 -13.07 -6.94 22.10
CA LYS A 100 -12.57 -7.46 20.82
C LYS A 100 -12.95 -6.47 19.71
N ILE A 101 -11.94 -5.86 19.11
CA ILE A 101 -12.10 -4.91 18.01
C ILE A 101 -11.96 -5.68 16.70
N SER A 102 -13.02 -5.70 15.89
CA SER A 102 -12.98 -6.25 14.52
C SER A 102 -13.28 -5.14 13.51
N ARG A 103 -12.62 -5.19 12.35
CA ARG A 103 -12.93 -4.27 11.25
C ARG A 103 -14.40 -4.44 10.83
N PRO A 104 -15.20 -3.37 10.67
CA PRO A 104 -16.50 -3.49 10.05
C PRO A 104 -16.30 -4.02 8.62
N SER A 105 -17.05 -5.05 8.25
CA SER A 105 -17.18 -5.43 6.85
C SER A 105 -17.73 -4.23 6.09
N LEU A 106 -17.04 -3.82 5.01
CA LEU A 106 -17.60 -2.87 4.06
C LEU A 106 -18.96 -3.40 3.58
N PRO A 107 -20.02 -2.58 3.50
CA PRO A 107 -21.25 -3.00 2.84
C PRO A 107 -20.89 -3.35 1.39
N GLN A 108 -21.20 -4.58 0.99
CA GLN A 108 -21.14 -4.97 -0.41
C GLN A 108 -22.32 -4.27 -1.10
N ASN A 109 -22.00 -3.32 -1.98
CA ASN A 109 -22.90 -2.82 -3.01
C ASN A 109 -22.36 -3.32 -4.35
#